data_AF-A0A354Q6B0-F1
#
_entry.id   AF-A0A354Q6B0-F1
#
_cell.length_a   1.000
_cell.length_b   1.000
_cell.length_c   1.000
_cell.angle_alpha   90.00
_cell.angle_beta   90.00
_cell.angle_gamma   90.00
#
_symmetry.space_group_name_H-M   'P 1'
#
loop_
_entity.id
_entity.type
_entity.pdbx_description
1 polymer ?
#
loop_
_entity_poly.entity_id
_entity_poly.type
_entity_poly.pdbx_seq_one_letter_code
_entity_poly.pdbx_strand_id
1 'polypeptide(L)'
;VYGVSDFSAPFSKNTPYPAKEGVLKMVCGGTPETEPERYQQITPANWVSKNTPPFLLLHCETDALIPVQETQAFWHALQTKNRSHSALLTLPLVEHSFD
;
A
#
# COMPACT_ATOMS: atom_id res chain seq x y z
N VAL A 1 -5.50 -1.45 7.82
CA VAL A 1 -5.28 -2.92 7.62
C VAL A 1 -4.72 -3.25 6.24
N TYR A 2 -5.03 -2.49 5.19
CA TYR A 2 -4.40 -2.69 3.87
C TYR A 2 -3.63 -1.43 3.51
N GLY A 3 -2.35 -1.57 3.16
CA GLY A 3 -1.58 -0.48 2.58
C GLY A 3 -1.93 -0.32 1.10
N VAL A 4 -1.02 0.23 0.30
CA VAL A 4 -1.36 0.65 -1.08
C VAL A 4 -0.36 0.21 -2.15
N SER A 5 0.82 -0.25 -1.76
CA SER A 5 1.93 -0.47 -2.70
C SER A 5 2.00 -1.87 -3.29
N ASP A 6 1.97 -2.92 -2.45
CA ASP A 6 2.11 -4.31 -2.91
C ASP A 6 1.48 -5.28 -1.93
N PHE A 7 0.46 -6.03 -2.37
CA PHE A 7 -0.27 -6.97 -1.50
C PHE A 7 0.34 -8.37 -1.52
N SER A 8 1.35 -8.63 -2.36
CA SER A 8 2.12 -9.87 -2.30
C SER A 8 3.26 -9.80 -1.27
N ALA A 9 3.78 -8.60 -0.99
CA ALA A 9 4.89 -8.39 -0.06
C ALA A 9 4.72 -9.02 1.35
N PRO A 10 3.51 -9.03 1.96
CA PRO A 10 3.30 -9.65 3.26
C PRO A 10 3.52 -11.17 3.30
N PHE A 11 3.61 -11.87 2.17
CA PHE A 11 3.88 -13.31 2.09
C PHE A 11 5.39 -13.65 2.10
N SER A 12 6.26 -12.63 2.14
CA SER A 12 7.69 -12.86 2.27
C SER A 12 8.04 -13.49 3.62
N LYS A 13 9.04 -14.39 3.65
CA LYS A 13 9.44 -15.15 4.85
C LYS A 13 9.78 -14.29 6.08
N ASN A 14 10.16 -13.03 5.86
CA ASN A 14 10.56 -12.09 6.91
C ASN A 14 9.59 -10.90 7.01
N THR A 15 8.32 -11.09 6.65
CA THR A 15 7.32 -10.03 6.78
C THR A 15 7.25 -9.54 8.23
N PRO A 16 7.33 -8.23 8.49
CA PRO A 16 7.04 -7.69 9.82
C PRO A 16 5.55 -7.77 10.16
N TYR A 17 4.69 -8.13 9.20
CA TYR A 17 3.22 -7.97 9.27
C TYR A 17 2.47 -9.29 9.01
N PRO A 18 2.63 -10.33 9.86
CA PRO A 18 1.98 -11.62 9.65
C PRO A 18 0.44 -11.56 9.71
N ALA A 19 -0.13 -10.60 10.45
CA ALA A 19 -1.57 -10.38 10.46
C ALA A 19 -2.10 -9.93 9.08
N LYS A 20 -1.32 -9.13 8.33
CA LYS A 20 -1.70 -8.65 7.00
C LYS A 20 -1.73 -9.80 5.98
N GLU A 21 -0.80 -10.75 6.09
CA GLU A 21 -0.79 -11.98 5.30
C GLU A 21 -2.10 -12.77 5.45
N GLY A 22 -2.51 -13.05 6.69
CA GLY A 22 -3.71 -13.84 6.97
C GLY A 22 -4.99 -13.18 6.43
N VAL A 23 -5.10 -11.86 6.57
CA VAL A 23 -6.24 -11.09 6.06
C VAL A 23 -6.24 -11.09 4.52
N LEU A 24 -5.10 -10.85 3.87
CA LEU A 24 -5.01 -10.86 2.41
C LEU A 24 -5.27 -12.26 1.83
N LYS A 25 -4.81 -13.32 2.51
CA LYS A 25 -5.13 -14.69 2.13
C LYS A 25 -6.63 -14.97 2.18
N MET A 26 -7.34 -14.44 3.19
CA MET A 26 -8.79 -14.56 3.29
C MET A 26 -9.50 -13.78 2.16
N VAL A 27 -9.06 -12.55 1.88
CA VAL A 27 -9.66 -11.70 0.82
C VAL A 27 -9.44 -12.29 -0.57
N CYS A 28 -8.23 -12.77 -0.86
CA CYS A 28 -7.90 -13.38 -2.15
C CYS A 28 -8.33 -14.85 -2.24
N GLY A 29 -8.71 -15.51 -1.16
CA GLY A 29 -9.02 -16.95 -1.16
C GLY A 29 -7.81 -17.86 -1.37
N GLY A 30 -6.59 -17.34 -1.23
CA GLY A 30 -5.34 -18.06 -1.51
C GLY A 30 -4.10 -17.18 -1.32
N THR A 31 -2.92 -17.74 -1.58
CA THR A 31 -1.64 -17.01 -1.54
C THR A 31 -1.34 -16.37 -2.91
N PRO A 32 -0.36 -15.45 -3.02
CA PRO A 32 0.05 -14.91 -4.31
C PRO A 32 0.46 -15.98 -5.33
N GLU A 33 0.96 -17.13 -4.87
CA GLU A 33 1.33 -18.25 -5.74
C GLU A 33 0.11 -19.01 -6.28
N THR A 34 -0.96 -19.14 -5.48
CA THR A 34 -2.16 -19.88 -5.90
C THR A 34 -3.18 -19.02 -6.61
N GLU A 35 -3.26 -17.73 -6.26
CA GLU A 35 -4.26 -16.77 -6.79
C GLU A 35 -3.60 -15.49 -7.34
N PRO A 36 -2.57 -15.56 -8.21
CA PRO A 36 -1.76 -14.40 -8.60
C PRO A 36 -2.56 -13.27 -9.23
N GLU A 37 -3.58 -13.60 -10.02
CA GLU A 37 -4.43 -12.61 -10.70
C GLU A 37 -5.21 -11.74 -9.70
N ARG A 38 -5.67 -12.33 -8.58
CA ARG A 38 -6.40 -11.58 -7.56
C ARG A 38 -5.51 -10.56 -6.88
N TYR A 39 -4.29 -10.96 -6.51
CA TYR A 39 -3.30 -10.04 -5.94
C TYR A 39 -2.93 -8.93 -6.91
N GLN A 40 -2.78 -9.24 -8.21
CA GLN A 40 -2.57 -8.21 -9.23
C GLN A 40 -3.75 -7.23 -9.32
N GLN A 41 -4.99 -7.73 -9.30
CA GLN A 41 -6.19 -6.91 -9.41
C GLN A 41 -6.40 -5.98 -8.21
N ILE A 42 -6.19 -6.48 -6.98
CA ILE A 42 -6.49 -5.69 -5.78
C ILE A 42 -5.35 -4.76 -5.35
N THR A 43 -4.14 -4.91 -5.89
CA THR A 43 -3.00 -4.05 -5.57
C THR A 43 -3.16 -2.67 -6.23
N PRO A 44 -3.36 -1.57 -5.47
CA PRO A 44 -3.66 -0.26 -6.05
C PRO A 44 -2.55 0.30 -6.95
N ALA A 45 -1.27 0.06 -6.59
CA ALA A 45 -0.13 0.54 -7.36
C ALA A 45 -0.11 0.04 -8.82
N ASN A 46 -0.68 -1.14 -9.10
CA ASN A 46 -0.75 -1.70 -10.45
C ASN A 46 -1.62 -0.86 -11.40
N TRP A 47 -2.52 -0.05 -10.87
CA TRP A 47 -3.44 0.78 -11.64
C TRP A 47 -2.92 2.20 -11.88
N VAL A 48 -1.75 2.54 -11.35
CA VAL A 48 -1.11 3.84 -11.57
C VAL A 48 -0.66 3.95 -13.03
N SER A 49 -1.21 4.93 -13.73
CA SER A 49 -1.02 5.14 -15.16
C SER A 49 -0.98 6.63 -15.51
N LYS A 50 -0.79 6.94 -16.80
CA LYS A 50 -0.84 8.32 -17.31
C LYS A 50 -2.21 9.00 -17.16
N ASN A 51 -3.27 8.24 -16.89
CA ASN A 51 -4.63 8.74 -16.72
C ASN A 51 -5.03 8.84 -15.24
N THR A 52 -4.13 8.47 -14.32
CA THR A 52 -4.39 8.54 -12.89
C THR A 52 -4.59 10.01 -12.48
N PRO A 53 -5.68 10.34 -11.76
CA PRO A 53 -5.91 11.69 -11.27
C PRO A 53 -4.86 12.08 -10.20
N PRO A 54 -4.72 13.36 -9.85
CA PRO A 54 -3.89 13.78 -8.72
C PRO A 54 -4.37 13.19 -7.39
N PHE A 55 -3.43 12.89 -6.48
CA PHE A 55 -3.71 12.37 -5.14
C PHE A 55 -3.15 13.32 -4.08
N LEU A 56 -3.89 13.49 -2.99
CA LEU A 56 -3.32 13.89 -1.70
C LEU A 56 -3.17 12.63 -0.86
N LEU A 57 -1.93 12.27 -0.52
CA LEU A 57 -1.61 11.17 0.37
C LEU A 57 -1.31 11.73 1.77
N LEU A 58 -2.04 11.26 2.78
CA LEU A 58 -1.77 11.54 4.19
C LEU A 58 -1.39 10.23 4.88
N HIS A 59 -0.29 10.22 5.63
CA HIS A 59 0.10 9.05 6.41
C HIS A 59 0.76 9.45 7.73
N CYS A 60 0.46 8.70 8.78
CA CYS A 60 1.05 8.91 10.10
C CYS A 60 2.39 8.18 10.24
N GLU A 61 3.45 8.89 10.64
CA GLU A 61 4.80 8.29 10.72
C GLU A 61 4.89 7.20 11.78
N THR A 62 4.07 7.30 12.82
CA THR A 62 3.96 6.35 13.93
C THR A 62 2.81 5.34 13.76
N ASP A 63 2.30 5.15 12.54
CA ASP A 63 1.30 4.12 12.25
C ASP A 63 1.88 2.71 12.50
N ALA A 64 1.42 2.08 13.59
CA ALA A 64 1.83 0.74 14.00
C ALA A 64 1.20 -0.38 13.15
N LEU A 65 0.18 -0.09 12.35
CA LEU A 65 -0.52 -1.08 11.53
C LEU A 65 0.02 -1.12 10.10
N ILE A 66 0.30 0.04 9.52
CA ILE A 66 0.80 0.17 8.14
C ILE A 66 2.03 1.07 8.10
N PRO A 67 3.21 0.54 7.74
CA PRO A 67 4.42 1.35 7.64
C PRO A 67 4.28 2.46 6.60
N VAL A 68 4.76 3.66 6.94
CA VAL A 68 4.78 4.83 6.04
C VAL A 68 5.48 4.57 4.70
N GLN A 69 6.40 3.60 4.68
CA GLN A 69 7.12 3.18 3.47
C GLN A 69 6.20 2.67 2.37
N GLU A 70 5.04 2.07 2.70
CA GLU A 70 4.07 1.67 1.67
C GLU A 70 3.48 2.88 0.94
N THR A 71 3.13 3.93 1.69
CA THR A 71 2.61 5.18 1.11
C THR A 71 3.71 5.93 0.34
N GLN A 72 4.96 5.91 0.81
CA GLN A 72 6.10 6.46 0.07
C GLN A 72 6.35 5.72 -1.26
N ALA A 73 6.26 4.39 -1.27
CA ALA A 73 6.39 3.59 -2.48
C ALA A 73 5.28 3.90 -3.49
N PHE A 74 4.03 4.03 -3.03
CA PHE A 74 2.91 4.42 -3.87
C PHE A 74 3.04 5.86 -4.40
N TRP A 75 3.49 6.80 -3.57
CA TRP A 75 3.83 8.16 -4.01
C TRP A 75 4.88 8.14 -5.11
N HIS A 76 5.95 7.34 -4.96
CA HIS A 76 6.98 7.22 -5.98
C HIS A 76 6.39 6.69 -7.30
N ALA A 77 5.52 5.68 -7.25
CA ALA A 77 4.82 5.18 -8.43
C ALA A 77 4.01 6.28 -9.13
N LEU A 78 3.29 7.14 -8.39
CA LEU A 78 2.58 8.31 -8.94
C LEU A 78 3.56 9.29 -9.63
N GLN A 79 4.68 9.61 -8.97
CA GLN A 79 5.67 10.55 -9.50
C GLN A 79 6.30 10.05 -10.81
N THR A 80 6.62 8.75 -10.91
CA THR A 80 7.18 8.17 -12.16
C THR A 80 6.24 8.26 -13.36
N LYS A 81 4.93 8.46 -13.15
CA LYS A 81 3.93 8.64 -14.22
C LYS A 81 3.59 10.12 -14.47
N ASN A 82 4.51 11.04 -14.12
CA ASN A 82 4.38 12.48 -14.30
C ASN A 82 3.13 13.05 -13.63
N ARG A 83 2.81 12.60 -12.41
CA ARG A 83 1.71 13.15 -11.61
C ARG A 83 2.24 14.26 -10.68
N SER A 84 2.81 15.31 -11.28
CA SER A 84 3.42 16.45 -10.56
C SER A 84 2.46 17.20 -9.61
N HIS A 85 1.16 16.96 -9.71
CA HIS A 85 0.14 17.55 -8.84
C HIS A 85 -0.25 16.67 -7.65
N SER A 86 0.36 15.49 -7.49
CA SER A 86 0.17 14.66 -6.30
C SER A 86 1.09 15.12 -5.16
N ALA A 87 0.59 15.07 -3.93
CA ALA A 87 1.33 15.44 -2.73
C ALA A 87 1.32 14.31 -1.71
N LEU A 88 2.39 14.22 -0.92
CA LEU A 88 2.51 13.35 0.25
C LEU A 88 2.75 14.22 1.49
N LEU A 89 1.87 14.08 2.48
CA LEU A 89 2.03 14.66 3.80
C LEU A 89 2.20 13.53 4.82
N THR A 90 3.33 13.52 5.51
CA THR A 90 3.54 12.66 6.67
C THR A 90 3.30 13.45 7.95
N LEU A 91 2.58 12.86 8.89
CA LEU A 91 2.27 13.49 10.18
C LEU A 91 3.11 12.83 11.29
N PRO A 92 4.00 13.57 11.96
CA PRO A 92 4.75 13.04 13.08
C PRO A 92 3.87 12.97 14.33
N LEU A 93 4.16 12.01 15.23
CA LEU A 93 3.55 11.88 16.57
C LEU A 93 2.04 11.56 16.60
N VAL A 94 1.50 11.02 15.50
CA VAL A 94 0.09 10.64 15.38
C VAL A 94 0.01 9.16 14.98
N GLU A 95 -0.93 8.39 15.51
CA GLU A 95 -1.10 6.96 15.18
C GLU A 95 -2.08 6.75 14.01
N HIS A 96 -2.67 5.55 13.87
CA HIS A 96 -3.42 5.13 12.69
C HIS A 96 -4.68 5.96 12.36
N SER A 97 -5.36 6.53 13.37
CA SER A 97 -6.68 7.15 13.20
C SER A 97 -6.69 8.68 13.17
N PHE A 98 -5.53 9.32 13.20
CA PHE A 98 -5.41 10.79 13.33
C PHE A 98 -5.96 11.41 14.64
N ASP A 99 -6.27 10.56 15.63
CA ASP A 99 -6.73 10.95 16.97
C ASP A 99 -5.57 11.16 17.97
#